data_AF-A0AA35U0X6-F1
#
_entry.id   AF-A0AA35U0X6-F1
#
_cell.length_a   1.000
_cell.length_b   1.000
_cell.length_c   1.000
_cell.angle_alpha   90.00
_cell.angle_beta   90.00
_cell.angle_gamma   90.00
#
_symmetry.space_group_name_H-M   'P 1'
#
loop_
_entity.id
_entity.type
_entity.pdbx_description
1 polymer ?
#
loop_
_entity_poly.entity_id
_entity_poly.type
_entity_poly.pdbx_seq_one_letter_code
_entity_poly.pdbx_strand_id
1 'polypeptide(L)'
;MKMFRSMRRARDVREQIEGLITRVEIEMVSNASEDVPIRKAITAGYYYHTGVLSKGGYKTVKHQQTVHIHPTSSLFEKLPRL
;
A
#
# COMPACT_ATOMS: atom_id res chain seq x y z
N MET A 1 5.03 24.18 -3.95
CA MET A 1 6.47 23.83 -4.14
C MET A 1 6.88 22.48 -3.51
N LYS A 2 6.46 22.11 -2.28
CA LYS A 2 6.81 20.81 -1.65
C LYS A 2 6.27 19.57 -2.39
N MET A 3 4.99 19.57 -2.79
CA MET A 3 4.36 18.45 -3.51
C MET A 3 5.02 18.20 -4.88
N PHE A 4 5.37 19.25 -5.61
CA PHE A 4 6.11 19.16 -6.88
C PHE A 4 7.45 18.43 -6.70
N ARG A 5 8.22 18.76 -5.65
CA ARG A 5 9.49 18.07 -5.34
C ARG A 5 9.26 16.60 -4.99
N SER A 6 8.22 16.28 -4.21
CA SER A 6 7.89 14.89 -3.85
C SER A 6 7.48 14.06 -5.06
N MET A 7 6.64 14.61 -5.95
CA MET A 7 6.20 13.92 -7.16
C MET A 7 7.34 13.72 -8.15
N ARG A 8 8.24 14.71 -8.29
CA ARG A 8 9.46 14.56 -9.09
C ARG A 8 10.31 13.40 -8.55
N ARG A 9 10.57 13.37 -7.24
CA ARG A 9 11.32 12.28 -6.61
C ARG A 9 10.64 10.92 -6.83
N ALA A 10 9.32 10.85 -6.71
CA ALA A 10 8.59 9.60 -6.94
C ALA A 10 8.76 9.09 -8.38
N ARG A 11 8.77 10.00 -9.37
CA ARG A 11 9.08 9.67 -10.76
C ARG A 11 10.52 9.16 -10.92
N ASP A 12 11.49 9.88 -10.37
CA ASP A 12 12.91 9.51 -10.48
C ASP A 12 13.17 8.11 -9.87
N VAL A 13 12.54 7.80 -8.73
CA VAL A 13 12.63 6.48 -8.08
C VAL A 13 11.96 5.39 -8.93
N ARG A 14 10.81 5.69 -9.54
CA ARG A 14 10.13 4.75 -10.44
C ARG A 14 11.02 4.38 -11.64
N GLU A 15 11.63 5.36 -12.28
CA GLU A 15 12.53 5.14 -13.42
C GLU A 15 13.75 4.26 -13.03
N GLN A 16 14.29 4.44 -11.81
CA GLN A 16 15.35 3.58 -11.27
C GLN A 16 14.88 2.14 -11.08
N ILE A 17 13.69 1.94 -10.50
CA ILE A 17 13.11 0.61 -10.27
C ILE A 17 12.82 -0.10 -11.59
N GLU A 18 12.31 0.59 -12.61
CA GLU A 18 12.08 0.03 -13.95
C GLU A 18 13.39 -0.50 -14.57
N GLY A 19 14.48 0.27 -14.44
CA GLY A 19 15.81 -0.16 -14.88
C GLY A 19 16.30 -1.42 -14.16
N LEU A 20 16.06 -1.53 -12.85
CA LEU A 20 16.42 -2.74 -12.07
C LEU A 20 15.59 -3.94 -12.48
N ILE A 21 14.27 -3.79 -12.61
CA ILE A 21 13.33 -4.84 -13.05
C ILE A 21 13.74 -5.42 -14.41
N THR A 22 14.12 -4.56 -15.34
CA THR A 22 14.60 -4.97 -16.67
C THR A 22 15.88 -5.79 -16.58
N ARG A 23 16.83 -5.38 -15.72
CA ARG A 23 18.11 -6.08 -15.54
C ARG A 23 17.97 -7.47 -14.91
N VAL A 24 16.93 -7.68 -14.11
CA VAL A 24 16.63 -8.98 -13.48
C VAL A 24 15.59 -9.78 -14.26
N GLU A 25 15.28 -9.35 -15.50
CA GLU A 25 14.38 -10.04 -16.43
C GLU A 25 12.96 -10.26 -15.87
N ILE A 26 12.48 -9.34 -15.02
CA ILE A 26 11.09 -9.35 -14.55
C ILE A 26 10.21 -8.64 -15.58
N GLU A 27 9.15 -9.31 -16.03
CA GLU A 27 8.19 -8.76 -16.98
C GLU A 27 7.35 -7.64 -16.35
N MET A 28 7.25 -6.51 -17.06
CA MET A 28 6.38 -5.39 -16.68
C MET A 28 4.95 -5.67 -17.12
N VAL A 29 4.12 -6.12 -16.19
CA VAL A 29 2.68 -6.37 -16.43
C VAL A 29 1.81 -5.26 -15.82
N SER A 30 0.64 -5.06 -16.39
CA SER A 30 -0.37 -4.11 -15.89
C SER A 30 -1.76 -4.73 -16.01
N ASN A 31 -2.65 -4.39 -15.08
CA ASN A 31 -4.04 -4.80 -15.09
C ASN A 31 -4.90 -3.59 -14.70
N ALA A 32 -5.59 -3.00 -15.69
CA ALA A 32 -6.35 -1.77 -15.51
C ALA A 32 -7.73 -1.99 -14.88
N SER A 33 -8.27 -3.20 -15.00
CA SER A 33 -9.65 -3.53 -14.64
C SER A 33 -9.79 -4.25 -13.30
N GLU A 34 -8.70 -4.78 -12.75
CA GLU A 34 -8.73 -5.58 -11.53
C GLU A 34 -7.75 -5.05 -10.48
N ASP A 35 -8.24 -4.83 -9.26
CA ASP A 35 -7.44 -4.36 -8.13
C ASP A 35 -6.99 -5.50 -7.20
N VAL A 36 -7.57 -6.71 -7.36
CA VAL A 36 -7.21 -7.90 -6.56
C VAL A 36 -5.71 -8.22 -6.63
N PRO A 37 -5.04 -8.25 -7.81
CA PRO A 37 -3.61 -8.53 -7.87
C PRO A 37 -2.77 -7.49 -7.14
N ILE A 38 -3.16 -6.21 -7.21
CA ILE A 38 -2.50 -5.10 -6.52
C ILE A 38 -2.59 -5.29 -5.00
N ARG A 39 -3.79 -5.61 -4.48
CA ARG A 39 -3.99 -5.87 -3.05
C ARG A 39 -3.16 -7.06 -2.57
N LYS A 40 -3.12 -8.16 -3.35
CA LYS A 40 -2.30 -9.34 -3.03
C LYS A 40 -0.81 -9.01 -2.98
N ALA A 41 -0.29 -8.24 -3.93
CA ALA A 41 1.12 -7.83 -3.95
C ALA A 41 1.48 -6.98 -2.71
N ILE A 42 0.63 -6.03 -2.34
CA ILE A 42 0.82 -5.23 -1.11
C ILE A 42 0.80 -6.14 0.12
N THR A 43 -0.19 -7.04 0.23
CA THR A 43 -0.29 -7.97 1.36
C THR A 43 0.93 -8.89 1.45
N ALA A 44 1.50 -9.36 0.34
CA ALA A 44 2.70 -10.21 0.36
C ALA A 44 3.89 -9.52 1.04
N GLY A 45 4.09 -8.21 0.82
CA GLY A 45 5.17 -7.43 1.45
C GLY A 45 4.83 -6.88 2.85
N TYR A 46 3.56 -6.56 3.11
CA TYR A 46 3.12 -5.86 4.32
C TYR A 46 2.29 -6.72 5.29
N TYR A 47 2.19 -8.04 5.10
CA TYR A 47 1.34 -8.91 5.94
C TYR A 47 1.60 -8.74 7.44
N TYR A 48 2.85 -8.43 7.83
CA TYR A 48 3.25 -8.21 9.22
C TYR A 48 2.64 -6.95 9.84
N HIS A 49 2.33 -5.95 9.01
CA HIS A 49 1.77 -4.65 9.40
C HIS A 49 0.26 -4.57 9.12
N THR A 50 -0.45 -5.67 9.28
CA THR A 50 -1.90 -5.74 9.06
C THR A 50 -2.69 -5.52 10.35
N GLY A 51 -3.93 -5.02 10.20
CA GLY A 51 -4.87 -4.84 11.29
C GLY A 51 -6.25 -5.40 10.93
N VAL A 52 -6.95 -5.94 11.92
CA VAL A 52 -8.29 -6.50 11.77
C VAL A 52 -9.29 -5.64 12.54
N LEU A 53 -10.44 -5.38 11.93
CA LEU A 53 -11.52 -4.65 12.59
C LEU A 53 -12.00 -5.42 13.83
N SER A 54 -12.06 -4.73 14.96
CA SER A 54 -12.46 -5.26 16.26
C SER A 54 -13.49 -4.31 16.90
N LYS A 55 -14.13 -4.76 17.99
CA LYS A 55 -14.95 -3.88 18.84
C LYS A 55 -14.07 -2.73 19.35
N GLY A 56 -14.38 -1.50 18.91
CA GLY A 56 -13.68 -0.28 19.33
C GLY A 56 -12.48 0.17 18.49
N GLY A 57 -12.22 -0.41 17.30
CA GLY A 57 -11.13 0.03 16.42
C GLY A 57 -10.52 -1.12 15.62
N TYR A 58 -9.23 -1.02 15.32
CA TYR A 58 -8.48 -2.09 14.67
C TYR A 58 -7.51 -2.72 15.66
N LYS A 59 -7.28 -4.03 15.57
CA LYS A 59 -6.21 -4.72 16.29
C LYS A 59 -5.13 -5.15 15.32
N THR A 60 -3.88 -4.83 15.62
CA THR A 60 -2.75 -5.32 14.81
C THR A 60 -2.67 -6.85 14.90
N VAL A 61 -2.45 -7.53 13.77
CA VAL A 61 -2.43 -8.99 13.73
C VAL A 61 -1.30 -9.55 14.59
N LYS A 62 -0.12 -8.94 14.50
CA LYS A 62 1.08 -9.44 15.18
C LYS A 62 1.08 -9.19 16.69
N HIS A 63 0.78 -7.96 17.12
CA HIS A 63 0.96 -7.52 18.50
C HIS A 63 -0.35 -7.38 19.27
N GLN A 64 -1.49 -7.59 18.61
CA GLN A 64 -2.83 -7.42 19.21
C GLN A 64 -3.05 -6.03 19.83
N GLN A 65 -2.32 -5.03 19.34
CA GLN A 65 -2.42 -3.65 19.80
C GLN A 65 -3.63 -2.97 19.17
N THR A 66 -4.42 -2.29 19.98
CA THR A 66 -5.52 -1.46 19.49
C THR A 66 -4.96 -0.22 18.82
N VAL A 67 -5.33 0.00 17.57
CA VAL A 67 -4.94 1.13 16.73
C VAL A 67 -6.16 1.69 16.00
N HIS A 68 -6.06 2.96 15.60
CA HIS A 68 -7.11 3.66 14.86
C HIS A 68 -6.59 4.17 13.53
N ILE A 69 -7.49 4.27 12.55
CA ILE A 69 -7.16 4.89 11.26
C ILE A 69 -6.92 6.38 11.49
N HIS A 70 -5.78 6.88 11.00
CA HIS A 70 -5.43 8.29 11.12
C HIS A 70 -6.42 9.19 10.34
N PRO A 71 -6.81 10.38 10.84
CA PRO A 71 -7.79 11.26 10.19
C PRO A 71 -7.50 11.67 8.75
N THR A 72 -6.23 11.64 8.34
CA THR A 72 -5.82 11.98 6.97
C THR A 72 -5.96 10.82 5.99
N SER A 73 -6.37 9.64 6.45
CA SER A 73 -6.56 8.46 5.61
C SER A 73 -7.87 8.55 4.84
N SER A 74 -7.89 8.02 3.62
CA SER A 74 -9.12 7.87 2.82
C SER A 74 -10.16 6.93 3.44
N LEU A 75 -9.72 6.07 4.38
CA LEU A 75 -10.56 5.12 5.11
C LEU A 75 -11.03 5.67 6.48
N PHE A 76 -10.68 6.91 6.83
CA PHE A 76 -11.21 7.53 8.05
C PHE A 76 -12.74 7.56 7.99
N GLU A 77 -13.40 7.08 9.06
CA GLU A 77 -14.86 6.93 9.18
C GLU A 77 -15.55 5.99 8.18
N LYS A 78 -14.80 5.32 7.29
CA LYS A 78 -15.33 4.33 6.37
C LYS A 78 -14.94 2.93 6.85
N LEU A 79 -15.93 2.10 7.12
CA LEU A 79 -15.69 0.67 7.31
C LEU A 79 -15.23 0.07 5.97
N PRO A 80 -14.13 -0.68 5.92
CA PRO A 80 -13.74 -1.41 4.72
C PRO A 80 -14.84 -2.41 4.40
N ARG A 81 -15.60 -2.15 3.34
CA ARG A 81 -16.59 -3.09 2.80
C ARG A 81 -15.85 -4.01 1.84
N LEU A 82 -16.01 -5.32 2.04
CA LEU A 82 -15.62 -6.33 1.05
C LEU A 82 -16.54 -6.22 -0.17
#